data_AF-A0ABD1E2Q3-F1
#
_entry.id   AF-A0ABD1E2Q3-F1
#
_cell.length_a   1.000
_cell.length_b   1.000
_cell.length_c   1.000
_cell.angle_alpha   90.00
_cell.angle_beta   90.00
_cell.angle_gamma   90.00
#
_symmetry.space_group_name_H-M   'P 1'
#
loop_
_entity.id
_entity.type
_entity.pdbx_description
1 polymer ?
#
loop_
_entity_poly.entity_id
_entity_poly.type
_entity_poly.pdbx_seq_one_letter_code
_entity_poly.pdbx_strand_id
1 'polypeptide(L)'
;MSDEWSLLSKIPAILEEQHFVRVPDHEPVVRFEFPEDLKKLVDFTLDSDEPRDQAGVEQIIKQVLQYSVRTGHANFHNQLFAGVDPYGLAGSWITDALNTSQYTFEVGPAFTLIEDALIAKCLQLFGFVEGDGILAPGGSISNMYAMVAARYRALPGVKRTGLANQPTLVAFTSED
;
A
#
# COMPACT_ATOMS: atom_id res chain seq x y z
N MET A 1 27.59 10.46 11.42
CA MET A 1 26.62 9.99 10.42
C MET A 1 26.40 11.14 9.45
N SER A 2 26.23 10.88 8.15
CA SER A 2 25.89 11.98 7.21
C SER A 2 24.52 12.58 7.57
N ASP A 3 24.28 13.81 7.14
CA ASP A 3 23.05 14.57 7.44
C ASP A 3 21.78 13.81 6.97
N GLU A 4 21.88 13.00 5.92
CA GLU A 4 20.77 12.16 5.43
C GLU A 4 20.33 11.07 6.43
N TRP A 5 21.28 10.37 7.06
CA TRP A 5 20.96 9.37 8.08
C TRP A 5 20.40 10.00 9.36
N SER A 6 20.75 11.26 9.63
CA SER A 6 20.17 12.05 10.72
C SER A 6 18.66 12.21 10.53
N LEU A 7 18.20 12.54 9.32
CA LEU A 7 16.77 12.65 9.03
C LEU A 7 16.03 11.33 9.30
N LEU A 8 16.50 10.22 8.75
CA LEU A 8 15.85 8.90 8.93
C LEU A 8 15.73 8.53 10.41
N SER A 9 16.77 8.81 11.21
CA SER A 9 16.76 8.52 12.65
C SER A 9 15.71 9.32 13.44
N LYS A 10 15.28 10.48 12.92
CA LYS A 10 14.26 11.33 13.55
C LYS A 10 12.83 10.95 13.18
N ILE A 11 12.61 10.24 12.07
CA ILE A 11 11.25 9.94 11.56
C ILE A 11 10.35 9.28 12.60
N PRO A 12 10.78 8.25 13.36
CA PRO A 12 9.92 7.65 14.39
C PRO A 12 9.49 8.66 15.46
N ALA A 13 10.39 9.55 15.89
CA ALA A 13 10.08 10.59 16.86
C ALA A 13 9.10 11.62 16.27
N ILE A 14 9.31 12.05 15.02
CA ILE A 14 8.39 12.98 14.33
C ILE A 14 6.99 12.37 14.20
N LEU A 15 6.87 11.08 13.85
CA LEU A 15 5.57 10.41 13.73
C LEU A 15 4.84 10.29 15.09
N GLU A 16 5.57 10.06 16.18
CA GLU A 16 5.02 10.06 17.53
C GLU A 16 4.59 11.48 17.95
N GLU A 17 5.46 12.48 17.76
CA GLU A 17 5.18 13.90 18.07
C GLU A 17 3.98 14.47 17.30
N GLN A 18 3.77 14.00 16.05
CA GLN A 18 2.63 14.40 15.23
C GLN A 18 1.38 13.53 15.43
N HIS A 19 1.42 12.59 16.39
CA HIS A 19 0.32 11.72 16.78
C HIS A 19 -0.16 10.78 15.64
N PHE A 20 0.75 10.24 14.82
CA PHE A 20 0.42 9.32 13.72
C PHE A 20 0.59 7.85 14.05
N VAL A 21 1.50 7.49 14.96
CA VAL A 21 1.64 6.10 15.45
C VAL A 21 0.57 5.78 16.48
N ARG A 22 0.23 6.78 17.31
CA ARG A 22 -0.83 6.72 18.33
C ARG A 22 -1.61 8.02 18.26
N VAL A 23 -2.86 7.94 17.82
CA VAL A 23 -3.72 9.11 17.65
C VAL A 23 -4.59 9.28 18.91
N PRO A 24 -4.42 10.36 19.70
CA PRO A 24 -5.30 10.65 20.82
C PRO A 24 -6.71 11.08 20.35
N ASP A 25 -7.73 10.80 21.16
CA ASP A 25 -9.14 11.14 20.85
C ASP A 25 -9.41 12.65 20.68
N HIS A 26 -8.52 13.51 21.18
CA HIS A 26 -8.67 14.97 21.09
C HIS A 26 -8.07 15.56 19.80
N GLU A 27 -7.30 14.78 19.04
CA GLU A 27 -6.86 15.21 17.71
C GLU A 27 -8.01 15.10 16.70
N PRO A 28 -8.18 16.06 15.78
CA PRO A 28 -9.14 15.89 14.71
C PRO A 28 -8.69 14.76 13.76
N VAL A 29 -9.65 13.98 13.26
CA VAL A 29 -9.42 12.96 12.21
C VAL A 29 -8.70 13.57 11.00
N VAL A 30 -9.02 14.82 10.65
CA VAL A 30 -8.32 15.59 9.61
C VAL A 30 -8.42 17.08 9.93
N ARG A 31 -7.34 17.82 9.68
CA ARG A 31 -7.36 19.29 9.64
C ARG A 31 -7.66 19.68 8.20
N PHE A 32 -8.95 19.73 7.86
CA PHE A 32 -9.40 19.91 6.50
C PHE A 32 -9.04 21.30 5.96
N GLU A 33 -8.48 21.32 4.75
CA GLU A 33 -8.22 22.52 3.95
C GLU A 33 -8.66 22.23 2.51
N PHE A 34 -9.21 23.24 1.82
CA PHE A 34 -9.48 23.11 0.39
C PHE A 34 -8.15 23.06 -0.40
N PRO A 35 -8.12 22.42 -1.58
CA PRO A 35 -6.86 22.25 -2.34
C PRO A 35 -6.07 23.54 -2.58
N GLU A 36 -6.76 24.64 -2.87
CA GLU A 36 -6.12 25.94 -3.13
C GLU A 36 -5.58 26.61 -1.85
N ASP A 37 -6.15 26.30 -0.68
CA ASP A 37 -5.65 26.80 0.60
C ASP A 37 -4.50 25.94 1.11
N LEU A 38 -4.55 24.61 0.93
CA LEU A 38 -3.45 23.72 1.27
C LEU A 38 -2.16 24.04 0.50
N LYS A 39 -2.26 24.41 -0.78
CA LYS A 39 -1.12 24.86 -1.60
C LYS A 39 -0.45 26.14 -1.07
N LYS A 40 -1.16 26.95 -0.27
CA LYS A 40 -0.59 28.14 0.39
C LYS A 40 0.09 27.80 1.71
N LEU A 41 -0.27 26.67 2.31
CA LEU A 41 0.20 26.21 3.62
C LEU A 41 1.41 25.28 3.50
N VAL A 42 1.47 24.49 2.41
CA VAL A 42 2.56 23.55 2.11
C VAL A 42 3.14 23.90 0.75
N ASP A 43 4.45 24.05 0.68
CA ASP A 43 5.15 24.33 -0.56
C ASP A 43 5.38 23.05 -1.36
N PHE A 44 4.59 22.88 -2.42
CA PHE A 44 4.67 21.74 -3.33
C PHE A 44 5.53 21.99 -4.58
N THR A 45 6.22 23.14 -4.66
CA THR A 45 7.07 23.46 -5.81
C THR A 45 8.33 22.59 -5.83
N LEU A 46 8.71 22.14 -7.03
CA LEU A 46 9.90 21.30 -7.27
C LEU A 46 10.95 22.01 -8.15
N ASP A 47 10.67 23.23 -8.59
CA ASP A 47 11.46 23.96 -9.59
C ASP A 47 12.50 24.90 -8.96
N SER A 48 12.98 24.60 -7.75
CA SER A 48 14.01 25.40 -7.09
C SER A 48 15.41 25.08 -7.64
N ASP A 49 16.18 26.11 -7.96
CA ASP A 49 17.57 25.96 -8.44
C ASP A 49 18.50 25.35 -7.37
N GLU A 50 18.14 25.47 -6.10
CA GLU A 50 18.86 24.90 -4.96
C GLU A 50 18.02 23.88 -4.21
N PRO A 51 18.62 22.78 -3.72
CA PRO A 51 17.93 21.82 -2.86
C PRO A 51 17.62 22.46 -1.50
N ARG A 52 16.51 22.03 -0.88
CA ARG A 52 16.23 22.42 0.50
C ARG A 52 17.24 21.81 1.45
N ASP A 53 17.57 22.55 2.50
CA ASP A 53 18.32 22.01 3.62
C ASP A 53 17.46 21.03 4.44
N GLN A 54 18.11 20.32 5.36
CA GLN A 54 17.44 19.33 6.20
C GLN A 54 16.30 19.93 7.03
N ALA A 55 16.44 21.17 7.51
CA ALA A 55 15.40 21.85 8.27
C ALA A 55 14.14 22.12 7.43
N GLY A 56 14.33 22.54 6.18
CA GLY A 56 13.24 22.71 5.21
C GLY A 56 12.53 21.40 4.90
N VAL A 57 13.26 20.29 4.73
CA VAL A 57 12.67 18.95 4.54
C VAL A 57 11.86 18.51 5.76
N GLU A 58 12.41 18.67 6.97
CA GLU A 58 11.70 18.34 8.23
C GLU A 58 10.42 19.16 8.41
N GLN A 59 10.45 20.45 8.01
CA GLN A 59 9.28 21.31 8.04
C GLN A 59 8.18 20.81 7.09
N ILE A 60 8.54 20.44 5.86
CA ILE A 60 7.59 19.89 4.89
C ILE A 60 6.98 18.59 5.42
N ILE A 61 7.78 17.68 5.99
CA ILE A 61 7.28 16.43 6.59
C ILE A 61 6.23 16.73 7.66
N LYS A 62 6.51 17.66 8.59
CA LYS A 62 5.57 18.04 9.64
C LYS A 62 4.28 18.64 9.08
N GLN A 63 4.38 19.49 8.05
CA GLN A 63 3.21 20.06 7.37
C GLN A 63 2.37 18.99 6.66
N VAL A 64 3.01 18.07 5.94
CA VAL A 64 2.33 16.94 5.29
C VAL A 64 1.57 16.11 6.31
N LEU A 65 2.19 15.78 7.44
CA LEU A 65 1.53 15.05 8.53
C LEU A 65 0.38 15.86 9.14
N GLN A 66 0.59 17.15 9.42
CA GLN A 66 -0.42 18.02 10.02
C GLN A 66 -1.75 18.03 9.25
N TYR A 67 -1.68 18.12 7.92
CA TYR A 67 -2.85 18.22 7.03
C TYR A 67 -3.30 16.87 6.44
N SER A 68 -2.61 15.77 6.77
CA SER A 68 -3.03 14.43 6.36
C SER A 68 -4.16 13.88 7.24
N VAL A 69 -4.97 13.00 6.64
CA VAL A 69 -6.01 12.25 7.36
C VAL A 69 -5.36 11.24 8.30
N ARG A 70 -5.77 11.22 9.57
CA ARG A 70 -5.35 10.26 10.57
C ARG A 70 -6.22 9.01 10.47
N THR A 71 -5.88 8.12 9.55
CA THR A 71 -6.59 6.84 9.36
C THR A 71 -6.50 5.92 10.58
N GLY A 72 -5.52 6.14 11.45
CA GLY A 72 -5.38 5.49 12.75
C GLY A 72 -6.33 5.98 13.86
N HIS A 73 -7.06 7.07 13.63
CA HIS A 73 -7.96 7.64 14.62
C HIS A 73 -9.18 6.72 14.86
N ALA A 74 -9.60 6.53 16.11
CA ALA A 74 -10.71 5.64 16.47
C ALA A 74 -12.04 5.97 15.74
N ASN A 75 -12.32 7.25 15.56
CA ASN A 75 -13.47 7.78 14.81
C ASN A 75 -13.28 7.84 13.26
N PHE A 76 -12.22 7.26 12.69
CA PHE A 76 -12.07 7.16 11.24
C PHE A 76 -12.84 5.96 10.69
N HIS A 77 -13.97 6.22 10.01
CA HIS A 77 -14.85 5.19 9.45
C HIS A 77 -15.14 5.38 7.96
N ASN A 78 -14.32 6.17 7.26
CA ASN A 78 -14.59 6.56 5.88
C ASN A 78 -14.27 5.46 4.86
N GLN A 79 -13.41 4.50 5.21
CA GLN A 79 -12.91 3.48 4.31
C GLN A 79 -13.11 2.08 4.90
N LEU A 80 -12.92 1.07 4.07
CA LEU A 80 -12.92 -0.35 4.48
C LEU A 80 -11.63 -0.77 5.22
N PHE A 81 -10.81 0.19 5.64
CA PHE A 81 -9.62 0.02 6.47
C PHE A 81 -9.53 1.15 7.49
N ALA A 82 -8.93 0.89 8.64
CA ALA A 82 -8.67 1.87 9.70
C ALA A 82 -7.63 1.33 10.68
N GLY A 83 -7.07 2.20 11.51
CA GLY A 83 -6.10 1.83 12.54
C GLY A 83 -4.65 1.76 12.04
N VAL A 84 -3.73 1.66 13.00
CA VAL A 84 -2.30 1.44 12.76
C VAL A 84 -1.90 0.21 13.56
N ASP A 85 -1.58 -0.89 12.87
CA ASP A 85 -1.02 -2.07 13.51
C ASP A 85 0.51 -1.91 13.63
N PRO A 86 1.08 -1.95 14.85
CA PRO A 86 2.51 -1.68 15.05
C PRO A 86 3.41 -2.75 14.40
N TYR A 87 2.94 -4.00 14.28
CA TYR A 87 3.70 -5.07 13.64
C TYR A 87 3.69 -4.91 12.12
N GLY A 88 2.55 -4.54 11.54
CA GLY A 88 2.40 -4.19 10.14
C GLY A 88 3.27 -3.01 9.75
N LEU A 89 3.27 -1.93 10.54
CA LEU A 89 4.13 -0.76 10.29
C LEU A 89 5.62 -1.12 10.34
N ALA A 90 6.04 -1.90 11.34
CA ALA A 90 7.41 -2.38 11.43
C ALA A 90 7.80 -3.25 10.22
N GLY A 91 6.90 -4.13 9.79
CA GLY A 91 7.07 -4.94 8.58
C GLY A 91 7.21 -4.09 7.31
N SER A 92 6.40 -3.04 7.17
CA SER A 92 6.50 -2.09 6.05
C SER A 92 7.85 -1.38 6.03
N TRP A 93 8.32 -0.87 7.17
CA TRP A 93 9.64 -0.22 7.24
C TRP A 93 10.79 -1.16 6.90
N ILE A 94 10.73 -2.43 7.34
CA ILE A 94 11.72 -3.44 6.98
C ILE A 94 11.67 -3.74 5.47
N THR A 95 10.46 -3.86 4.92
CA THR A 95 10.26 -4.11 3.48
C THR A 95 10.84 -2.97 2.65
N ASP A 96 10.54 -1.73 2.99
CA ASP A 96 11.06 -0.54 2.30
C ASP A 96 12.58 -0.39 2.44
N ALA A 97 13.14 -0.74 3.60
CA ALA A 97 14.60 -0.74 3.79
C ALA A 97 15.32 -1.80 2.95
N LEU A 98 14.69 -2.96 2.72
CA LEU A 98 15.22 -4.04 1.88
C LEU A 98 15.07 -3.75 0.38
N ASN A 99 14.04 -2.97 -0.01
CA ASN A 99 13.84 -2.44 -1.37
C ASN A 99 14.11 -3.45 -2.50
N THR A 100 13.64 -4.68 -2.33
CA THR A 100 13.79 -5.75 -3.33
C THR A 100 12.50 -5.97 -4.10
N SER A 101 12.52 -6.83 -5.11
CA SER A 101 11.35 -7.15 -5.93
C SER A 101 10.94 -8.63 -5.80
N GLN A 102 9.63 -8.88 -5.83
CA GLN A 102 9.03 -10.22 -5.75
C GLN A 102 8.78 -10.79 -7.15
N TYR A 103 9.86 -11.23 -7.82
CA TYR A 103 9.74 -11.92 -9.11
C TYR A 103 10.53 -13.23 -9.21
N THR A 104 11.63 -13.36 -8.48
CA THR A 104 12.44 -14.60 -8.42
C THR A 104 12.97 -14.84 -7.02
N PHE A 105 13.24 -16.10 -6.72
CA PHE A 105 13.85 -16.51 -5.45
C PHE A 105 15.24 -15.91 -5.24
N GLU A 106 16.03 -15.70 -6.30
CA GLU A 106 17.39 -15.14 -6.19
C GLU A 106 17.38 -13.72 -5.60
N VAL A 107 16.37 -12.92 -5.94
CA VAL A 107 16.29 -11.50 -5.56
C VAL A 107 15.49 -11.27 -4.28
N GLY A 108 14.50 -12.13 -4.00
CA GLY A 108 13.66 -12.01 -2.81
C GLY A 108 13.46 -13.30 -2.02
N PRO A 109 14.52 -14.06 -1.65
CA PRO A 109 14.40 -15.43 -1.17
C PRO A 109 13.53 -15.57 0.08
N ALA A 110 13.71 -14.69 1.06
CA ALA A 110 12.92 -14.71 2.29
C ALA A 110 11.45 -14.37 2.03
N PHE A 111 11.20 -13.35 1.20
CA PHE A 111 9.86 -12.89 0.88
C PHE A 111 9.08 -13.89 0.02
N THR A 112 9.75 -14.63 -0.89
CA THR A 112 9.12 -15.73 -1.64
C THR A 112 8.60 -16.80 -0.69
N LEU A 113 9.39 -17.21 0.30
CA LEU A 113 8.95 -18.21 1.28
C LEU A 113 7.87 -17.67 2.24
N ILE A 114 7.90 -16.37 2.54
CA ILE A 114 6.84 -15.71 3.31
C ILE A 114 5.52 -15.72 2.52
N GLU A 115 5.55 -15.39 1.23
CA GLU A 115 4.38 -15.42 0.35
C GLU A 115 3.81 -16.85 0.24
N ASP A 116 4.66 -17.86 0.02
CA ASP A 116 4.25 -19.27 0.03
C ASP A 116 3.55 -19.66 1.33
N ALA A 117 4.11 -19.27 2.48
CA ALA A 117 3.53 -19.57 3.78
C ALA A 117 2.18 -18.87 4.00
N LEU A 118 2.04 -17.62 3.54
CA LEU A 118 0.79 -16.87 3.62
C LEU A 118 -0.28 -17.48 2.71
N ILE A 119 0.05 -17.83 1.47
CA ILE A 119 -0.88 -18.49 0.54
C ILE A 119 -1.33 -19.83 1.12
N ALA A 120 -0.40 -20.66 1.61
CA ALA A 120 -0.73 -21.93 2.24
C ALA A 120 -1.67 -21.74 3.44
N LYS A 121 -1.44 -20.70 4.26
CA LYS A 121 -2.31 -20.39 5.39
C LYS A 121 -3.71 -19.95 4.94
N CYS A 122 -3.81 -19.10 3.92
CA CYS A 122 -5.08 -18.68 3.34
C CYS A 122 -5.87 -19.86 2.78
N LEU A 123 -5.22 -20.74 2.00
CA LEU A 123 -5.85 -21.96 1.47
C LEU A 123 -6.41 -22.84 2.59
N GLN A 124 -5.65 -23.01 3.68
CA GLN A 124 -6.10 -23.75 4.87
C GLN A 124 -7.34 -23.11 5.50
N LEU A 125 -7.39 -21.78 5.64
CA LEU A 125 -8.53 -21.06 6.24
C LEU A 125 -9.83 -21.25 5.45
N PHE A 126 -9.74 -21.39 4.12
CA PHE A 126 -10.88 -21.67 3.24
C PHE A 126 -11.16 -23.16 3.03
N GLY A 127 -10.38 -24.06 3.65
CA GLY A 127 -10.59 -25.50 3.58
C GLY A 127 -10.11 -26.16 2.27
N PHE A 128 -9.23 -25.50 1.51
CA PHE A 128 -8.62 -26.11 0.32
C PHE A 128 -7.49 -27.05 0.72
N VAL A 129 -7.46 -28.25 0.12
CA VAL A 129 -6.39 -29.25 0.30
C VAL A 129 -5.24 -28.99 -0.69
N GLU A 130 -5.58 -28.60 -1.91
CA GLU A 130 -4.64 -28.20 -2.96
C GLU A 130 -5.06 -26.83 -3.49
N GLY A 131 -4.09 -25.98 -3.81
CA GLY A 131 -4.33 -24.66 -4.33
C GLY A 131 -3.03 -23.93 -4.65
N ASP A 132 -3.19 -22.80 -5.31
CA ASP A 132 -2.10 -21.89 -5.69
C ASP A 132 -2.61 -20.45 -5.59
N GLY A 133 -1.69 -19.49 -5.55
CA GLY A 133 -2.01 -18.08 -5.39
C GLY A 133 -0.84 -17.15 -5.67
N ILE A 134 -1.15 -15.87 -5.68
CA ILE A 134 -0.17 -14.79 -5.74
C ILE A 134 -0.77 -13.57 -5.04
N LEU A 135 0.02 -12.77 -4.33
CA LEU A 135 -0.47 -11.49 -3.83
C LEU A 135 -0.55 -10.49 -5.00
N ALA A 136 -1.70 -9.82 -5.10
CA ALA A 136 -1.94 -8.82 -6.14
C ALA A 136 -2.01 -7.41 -5.53
N PRO A 137 -1.72 -6.35 -6.32
CA PRO A 137 -1.84 -4.96 -5.88
C PRO A 137 -3.33 -4.54 -5.83
N GLY A 138 -4.07 -5.10 -4.86
CA GLY A 138 -5.48 -4.82 -4.61
C GLY A 138 -6.45 -5.90 -5.11
N GLY A 139 -7.65 -5.90 -4.50
CA GLY A 139 -8.69 -6.89 -4.78
C GLY A 139 -9.22 -6.85 -6.22
N SER A 140 -9.28 -5.68 -6.85
CA SER A 140 -9.73 -5.55 -8.24
C SER A 140 -8.84 -6.31 -9.22
N ILE A 141 -7.51 -6.27 -9.04
CA ILE A 141 -6.56 -7.03 -9.85
C ILE A 141 -6.65 -8.52 -9.53
N SER A 142 -6.92 -8.90 -8.27
CA SER A 142 -7.20 -10.29 -7.88
C SER A 142 -8.41 -10.84 -8.64
N ASN A 143 -9.50 -10.09 -8.71
CA ASN A 143 -10.69 -10.45 -9.49
C ASN A 143 -10.38 -10.59 -10.99
N MET A 144 -9.57 -9.68 -11.54
CA MET A 144 -9.11 -9.78 -12.93
C MET A 144 -8.28 -11.06 -13.15
N TYR A 145 -7.36 -11.41 -12.25
CA TYR A 145 -6.59 -12.65 -12.34
C TYR A 145 -7.50 -13.88 -12.29
N ALA A 146 -8.51 -13.90 -11.41
CA ALA A 146 -9.49 -14.98 -11.35
C ALA A 146 -10.23 -15.15 -12.68
N MET A 147 -10.68 -14.05 -13.29
CA MET A 147 -11.32 -14.05 -14.61
C MET A 147 -10.39 -14.54 -15.72
N VAL A 148 -9.13 -14.12 -15.70
CA VAL A 148 -8.11 -14.55 -16.68
C VAL A 148 -7.80 -16.04 -16.51
N ALA A 149 -7.67 -16.53 -15.28
CA ALA A 149 -7.43 -17.94 -14.97
C ALA A 149 -8.60 -18.82 -15.42
N ALA A 150 -9.84 -18.41 -15.12
CA ALA A 150 -11.05 -19.10 -15.57
C ALA A 150 -11.15 -19.15 -17.09
N ARG A 151 -10.89 -18.02 -17.77
CA ARG A 151 -10.85 -17.95 -19.24
C ARG A 151 -9.76 -18.85 -19.81
N TYR A 152 -8.56 -18.84 -19.23
CA TYR A 152 -7.45 -19.68 -19.70
C TYR A 152 -7.75 -21.17 -19.54
N ARG A 153 -8.40 -21.55 -18.44
CA ARG A 153 -8.86 -22.93 -18.22
C ARG A 153 -9.90 -23.36 -19.26
N ALA A 154 -10.86 -22.49 -19.59
CA ALA A 154 -11.92 -22.79 -20.54
C ALA A 154 -11.46 -22.76 -22.01
N LEU A 155 -10.64 -21.77 -22.39
CA LEU A 155 -10.18 -21.51 -23.76
C LEU A 155 -8.68 -21.13 -23.78
N PRO A 156 -7.75 -22.07 -23.56
CA PRO A 156 -6.32 -21.75 -23.44
C PRO A 156 -5.71 -21.13 -24.70
N GLY A 157 -6.23 -21.49 -25.89
CA GLY A 157 -5.79 -20.96 -27.17
C GLY A 157 -5.93 -19.44 -27.31
N VAL A 158 -6.89 -18.83 -26.60
CA VAL A 158 -7.17 -17.38 -26.62
C VAL A 158 -5.95 -16.56 -26.22
N LYS A 159 -5.04 -17.11 -25.41
CA LYS A 159 -3.79 -16.42 -25.03
C LYS A 159 -2.94 -16.04 -26.26
N ARG A 160 -3.03 -16.80 -27.35
CA ARG A 160 -2.28 -16.57 -28.59
C ARG A 160 -3.13 -15.95 -29.69
N THR A 161 -4.38 -16.39 -29.82
CA THR A 161 -5.24 -16.03 -30.95
C THR A 161 -6.17 -14.85 -30.68
N GLY A 162 -6.26 -14.40 -29.43
CA GLY A 162 -7.30 -13.45 -29.01
C GLY A 162 -8.69 -14.07 -29.00
N LEU A 163 -9.70 -13.23 -28.75
CA LEU A 163 -11.12 -13.63 -28.65
C LEU A 163 -11.88 -13.52 -29.97
N ALA A 164 -11.27 -12.96 -31.02
CA ALA A 164 -11.90 -12.89 -32.33
C ALA A 164 -12.20 -14.31 -32.84
N ASN A 165 -13.43 -14.53 -33.29
CA ASN A 165 -13.95 -15.84 -33.75
C ASN A 165 -14.12 -16.91 -32.65
N GLN A 166 -14.16 -16.53 -31.38
CA GLN A 166 -14.59 -17.42 -30.28
C GLN A 166 -16.07 -17.21 -29.94
N PRO A 167 -16.75 -18.19 -29.31
CA PRO A 167 -18.06 -17.96 -28.72
C PRO A 167 -18.02 -16.81 -27.71
N THR A 168 -19.11 -16.05 -27.62
CA THR A 168 -19.25 -14.99 -26.62
C THR A 168 -19.13 -15.59 -25.22
N LEU A 169 -18.15 -15.12 -24.45
CA LEU A 169 -17.99 -15.47 -23.05
C LEU A 169 -18.87 -14.58 -22.19
N VAL A 170 -19.55 -15.18 -21.21
CA VAL A 170 -20.44 -14.49 -20.27
C VAL A 170 -19.99 -14.81 -18.85
N ALA A 171 -19.92 -13.79 -18.01
CA ALA A 171 -19.65 -13.89 -16.58
C ALA A 171 -20.86 -13.36 -15.81
N PHE A 172 -21.12 -13.92 -14.64
CA PHE A 172 -22.24 -13.52 -13.79
C PHE A 172 -21.67 -12.99 -12.47
N THR A 173 -22.26 -11.90 -11.96
CA THR A 173 -21.97 -11.31 -10.66
C THR A 173 -23.26 -10.75 -10.07
N SER A 174 -23.26 -10.43 -8.78
CA SER A 174 -24.35 -9.67 -8.13
C SER A 174 -24.54 -8.31 -8.81
N GLU A 175 -25.78 -7.81 -8.79
CA GLU A 175 -26.10 -6.43 -9.21
C GLU A 175 -25.57 -5.42 -8.17
N ASP A 176 -25.68 -5.79 -6.90
CA ASP A 176 -25.20 -5.04 -5.73
C ASP A 176 -23.78 -5.46 -5.33
#